data_AF-A0A7X9TBE2-F1
#
_entry.id   AF-A0A7X9TBE2-F1
#
_cell.length_a   1.000
_cell.length_b   1.000
_cell.length_c   1.000
_cell.angle_alpha   90.00
_cell.angle_beta   90.00
_cell.angle_gamma   90.00
#
_symmetry.space_group_name_H-M   'P 1'
#
loop_
_entity.id
_entity.type
_entity.pdbx_description
1 polymer ?
#
loop_
_entity_poly.entity_id
_entity_poly.type
_entity_poly.pdbx_seq_one_letter_code
_entity_poly.pdbx_strand_id
1 'polypeptide(L)'
;MDGTPRYTDEERAHYLRTMWAEGLVPATAARLWGNHPNRHTLTRRQREAREGALEVEPVRVPHSCAGRHLPHKRYPADTREEALRLLRLGRRSGEVARSLGLPNGSLVGRWAREERERASMAADAGDGGGRKMPAGKRTRARRGGAPAGAGAPEGAGAAPGELDRLRLEVATLREMLSDPKAGDPARLSNRRKAELGERLRRDYGFPLRWILTYFRISKSSYEYARRALARPRGGR
;
A
#
# COMPACT_ATOMS: atom_id res chain seq x y z
N MET A 1 26.69 42.03 -11.88
CA MET A 1 26.16 40.87 -12.62
C MET A 1 26.11 39.73 -11.62
N ASP A 2 24.91 39.40 -11.16
CA ASP A 2 24.68 38.56 -9.99
C ASP A 2 25.07 37.09 -10.23
N GLY A 3 25.88 36.58 -9.31
CA GLY A 3 26.34 35.20 -9.28
C GLY A 3 25.18 34.25 -9.05
N THR A 4 24.86 33.44 -10.06
CA THR A 4 24.20 32.16 -9.83
C THR A 4 25.27 31.19 -9.33
N PRO A 5 25.15 30.55 -8.16
CA PRO A 5 26.13 29.55 -7.76
C PRO A 5 26.07 28.42 -8.79
N ARG A 6 27.09 28.37 -9.65
CA ARG A 6 27.31 27.24 -10.55
C ARG A 6 27.65 26.08 -9.63
N TYR A 7 26.64 25.25 -9.35
CA TYR A 7 26.83 23.96 -8.70
C TYR A 7 28.07 23.30 -9.30
N THR A 8 29.08 23.06 -8.46
CA THR A 8 30.32 22.37 -8.86
C THR A 8 29.96 20.97 -9.38
N ASP A 9 30.79 20.40 -10.25
CA ASP A 9 30.52 19.06 -10.79
C ASP A 9 30.45 18.00 -9.67
N GLU A 10 31.14 18.23 -8.55
CA GLU A 10 31.05 17.46 -7.32
C GLU A 10 29.66 17.54 -6.65
N GLU A 11 29.08 18.73 -6.53
CA GLU A 11 27.72 18.89 -6.00
C GLU A 11 26.67 18.32 -6.97
N ARG A 12 26.87 18.47 -8.29
CA ARG A 12 26.01 17.85 -9.31
C ARG A 12 26.03 16.32 -9.18
N ALA A 13 27.20 15.75 -8.96
CA ALA A 13 27.41 14.33 -8.71
C ALA A 13 26.84 13.87 -7.36
N HIS A 14 26.95 14.70 -6.31
CA HIS A 14 26.40 14.40 -4.99
C HIS A 14 24.90 14.13 -5.05
N TYR A 15 24.12 15.03 -5.66
CA TYR A 15 22.66 14.82 -5.77
C TYR A 15 22.30 13.56 -6.57
N LEU A 16 23.05 13.22 -7.62
CA LEU A 16 22.77 11.99 -8.36
C LEU A 16 23.12 10.73 -7.56
N ARG A 17 24.25 10.74 -6.84
CA ARG A 17 24.65 9.65 -5.94
C ARG A 17 23.62 9.43 -4.85
N THR A 18 23.21 10.49 -4.16
CA THR A 18 22.19 10.43 -3.11
C THR A 18 20.84 9.96 -3.68
N MET A 19 20.44 10.47 -4.86
CA MET A 19 19.22 10.01 -5.53
C MET A 19 19.24 8.51 -5.81
N TRP A 20 20.34 7.99 -6.35
CA TRP A 20 20.44 6.58 -6.73
C TRP A 20 20.64 5.65 -5.54
N ALA A 21 21.41 6.07 -4.53
CA ALA A 21 21.56 5.35 -3.28
C ALA A 21 20.22 5.16 -2.56
N GLU A 22 19.36 6.20 -2.57
CA GLU A 22 18.00 6.14 -2.03
C GLU A 22 16.98 5.47 -2.98
N GLY A 23 17.41 5.04 -4.18
CA GLY A 23 16.54 4.43 -5.18
C GLY A 23 15.51 5.38 -5.80
N LEU A 24 15.69 6.69 -5.65
CA LEU A 24 14.71 7.69 -6.06
C LEU A 24 14.75 7.97 -7.57
N VAL A 25 13.61 8.40 -8.10
CA VAL A 25 13.51 9.03 -9.42
C VAL A 25 13.56 10.57 -9.31
N PRO A 26 14.01 11.27 -10.37
CA PRO A 26 14.14 12.73 -10.39
C PRO A 26 12.91 13.50 -9.89
N ALA A 27 11.71 13.03 -10.19
CA ALA A 27 10.47 13.68 -9.75
C ALA A 27 10.21 13.52 -8.24
N THR A 28 10.58 12.39 -7.66
CA THR A 28 10.41 12.12 -6.23
C THR A 28 11.51 12.80 -5.44
N ALA A 29 12.76 12.71 -5.90
CA ALA A 29 13.90 13.39 -5.30
C ALA A 29 13.69 14.91 -5.24
N ALA A 30 13.26 15.52 -6.35
CA ALA A 30 12.92 16.95 -6.36
C ALA A 30 11.84 17.31 -5.33
N ARG A 31 10.80 16.49 -5.14
CA ARG A 31 9.79 16.78 -4.11
C ARG A 31 10.34 16.62 -2.70
N LEU A 32 11.16 15.60 -2.46
CA LEU A 32 11.75 15.31 -1.16
C LEU A 32 12.71 16.41 -0.72
N TRP A 33 13.48 16.97 -1.67
CA TRP A 33 14.50 18.00 -1.42
C TRP A 33 13.97 19.44 -1.61
N GLY A 34 12.65 19.66 -1.51
CA GLY A 34 12.08 21.01 -1.59
C GLY A 34 12.24 21.70 -2.95
N ASN A 35 12.32 20.92 -4.04
CA ASN A 35 12.47 21.34 -5.43
C ASN A 35 13.82 21.99 -5.78
N HIS A 36 14.83 21.76 -4.95
CA HIS A 36 16.21 22.18 -5.16
C HIS A 36 17.15 20.97 -4.99
N PRO A 37 17.67 20.35 -6.08
CA PRO A 37 17.49 20.64 -7.50
C PRO A 37 16.12 20.19 -8.05
N ASN A 38 15.59 20.94 -9.01
CA ASN A 38 14.30 20.61 -9.62
C ASN A 38 14.37 19.35 -10.51
N ARG A 39 13.20 18.75 -10.80
CA ARG A 39 13.08 17.52 -11.61
C ARG A 39 13.83 17.62 -12.95
N HIS A 40 13.70 18.73 -13.65
CA HIS A 40 14.30 18.94 -14.97
C HIS A 40 15.82 18.93 -14.91
N THR A 41 16.39 19.55 -13.87
CA THR A 41 17.82 19.59 -13.59
C THR A 41 18.34 18.17 -13.31
N LEU A 42 17.66 17.42 -12.46
CA LEU A 42 18.03 16.03 -12.15
C LEU A 42 17.92 15.12 -13.38
N THR A 43 16.92 15.33 -14.23
CA THR A 43 16.73 14.55 -15.47
C THR A 43 17.83 14.87 -16.48
N ARG A 44 18.20 16.15 -16.65
CA ARG A 44 19.31 16.57 -17.51
C ARG A 44 20.64 15.99 -17.02
N ARG A 45 20.93 16.10 -15.72
CA ARG A 45 22.15 15.54 -15.10
C ARG A 45 22.23 14.02 -15.24
N GLN A 46 21.10 13.34 -15.11
CA GLN A 46 21.03 11.89 -15.34
C GLN A 46 21.35 11.50 -16.78
N ARG A 47 20.98 12.33 -17.76
CA ARG A 47 21.35 12.15 -19.16
C ARG A 47 22.86 12.37 -19.35
N GLU A 48 23.40 13.46 -18.81
CA GLU A 48 24.83 13.78 -18.84
C GLU A 48 25.68 12.64 -18.23
N ALA A 49 25.26 12.06 -17.10
CA ALA A 49 25.94 10.92 -16.48
C ALA A 49 25.91 9.65 -17.35
N ARG A 50 24.82 9.39 -18.09
CA ARG A 50 24.78 8.26 -19.05
C ARG A 50 25.64 8.50 -20.28
N GLU A 51 25.77 9.76 -20.69
CA GLU A 51 26.58 10.19 -21.83
C GLU A 51 28.07 10.30 -21.45
N GLY A 52 28.45 9.98 -20.21
CA GLY A 52 29.83 10.01 -19.72
C GLY A 52 30.34 11.42 -19.40
N ALA A 53 29.50 12.45 -19.49
CA ALA A 53 29.84 13.84 -19.19
C ALA A 53 29.87 14.14 -17.67
N LEU A 54 29.46 13.17 -16.84
CA LEU A 54 29.51 13.25 -15.38
C LEU A 54 29.93 11.88 -14.81
N GLU A 55 31.07 11.80 -14.13
CA GLU A 55 31.59 10.56 -13.54
C GLU A 55 30.79 10.14 -12.30
N VAL A 56 29.63 9.53 -12.52
CA VAL A 56 28.80 8.98 -11.45
C VAL A 56 28.37 7.57 -11.79
N GLU A 57 28.86 6.61 -11.02
CA GLU A 57 28.44 5.22 -11.15
C GLU A 57 27.03 5.03 -10.57
N PRO A 58 26.06 4.52 -11.34
CA PRO A 58 24.69 4.35 -10.85
C PRO A 58 24.59 3.14 -9.91
N VAL A 59 24.16 3.38 -8.67
CA VAL A 59 23.74 2.32 -7.73
C VAL A 59 22.54 1.59 -8.34
N ARG A 60 22.72 0.33 -8.74
CA ARG A 60 21.69 -0.47 -9.40
C ARG A 60 20.82 -1.16 -8.36
N VAL A 61 19.63 -0.62 -8.12
CA VAL A 61 18.59 -1.34 -7.39
C VAL A 61 18.02 -2.45 -8.30
N PRO A 62 18.00 -3.73 -7.88
CA PRO A 62 17.42 -4.82 -8.65
C PRO A 62 15.98 -4.52 -9.09
N HIS A 63 15.65 -4.87 -10.34
CA HIS A 63 14.32 -4.67 -10.96
C HIS A 63 13.83 -3.21 -11.05
N SER A 64 14.65 -2.24 -10.61
CA SER A 64 14.35 -0.83 -10.72
C SER A 64 14.49 -0.35 -12.15
N CYS A 65 13.48 0.40 -12.59
CA CYS A 65 13.48 1.09 -13.86
C CYS A 65 14.00 2.54 -13.75
N ALA A 66 14.45 2.96 -12.55
CA ALA A 66 15.04 4.26 -12.32
C ALA A 66 16.15 4.50 -13.33
N GLY A 67 15.97 5.51 -14.20
CA GLY A 67 16.98 5.85 -15.18
C GLY A 67 17.20 4.83 -16.30
N ARG A 68 16.26 3.93 -16.56
CA ARG A 68 16.28 3.08 -17.77
C ARG A 68 15.02 3.23 -18.60
N HIS A 69 13.91 3.58 -17.95
CA HIS A 69 12.63 3.74 -18.63
C HIS A 69 12.62 4.99 -19.51
N LEU A 70 12.32 4.78 -20.80
CA LEU A 70 12.11 5.84 -21.77
C LEU A 70 10.63 6.31 -21.71
N PRO A 71 10.37 7.61 -21.91
CA PRO A 71 9.00 8.11 -22.03
C PRO A 71 8.18 7.31 -23.05
N HIS A 72 6.90 7.06 -22.75
CA HIS A 72 5.94 6.37 -23.62
C HIS A 72 6.24 4.89 -23.95
N LYS A 73 7.34 4.30 -23.47
CA LYS A 73 7.56 2.85 -23.57
C LYS A 73 6.82 2.10 -22.46
N ARG A 74 6.49 0.83 -22.72
CA ARG A 74 5.96 -0.06 -21.67
C ARG A 74 7.02 -0.26 -20.59
N TYR A 75 6.59 -0.38 -19.33
CA TYR A 75 7.49 -0.74 -18.24
C TYR A 75 7.96 -2.19 -18.43
N PRO A 76 9.22 -2.51 -18.07
CA PRO A 76 9.73 -3.88 -18.08
C PRO A 76 8.81 -4.83 -17.31
N ALA A 77 8.66 -6.06 -17.81
CA ALA A 77 7.84 -7.09 -17.16
C ALA A 77 8.34 -7.36 -15.73
N ASP A 78 9.65 -7.51 -15.57
CA ASP A 78 10.30 -7.76 -14.28
C ASP A 78 10.01 -6.66 -13.24
N THR A 79 9.99 -5.39 -13.66
CA THR A 79 9.63 -4.28 -12.77
C THR A 79 8.16 -4.34 -12.35
N ARG A 80 7.27 -4.74 -13.27
CA ARG A 80 5.84 -4.91 -12.97
C ARG A 80 5.64 -6.08 -12.02
N GLU A 81 6.29 -7.21 -12.25
CA GLU A 81 6.20 -8.40 -11.41
C GLU A 81 6.73 -8.14 -10.02
N GLU A 82 7.89 -7.49 -9.89
CA GLU A 82 8.44 -7.12 -8.59
C GLU A 82 7.55 -6.12 -7.86
N ALA A 83 6.93 -5.17 -8.58
CA ALA A 83 5.96 -4.26 -7.97
C ALA A 83 4.76 -5.01 -7.39
N LEU A 84 4.21 -5.98 -8.11
CA LEU A 84 3.11 -6.81 -7.64
C LEU A 84 3.54 -7.72 -6.48
N ARG A 85 4.75 -8.29 -6.54
CA ARG A 85 5.32 -9.10 -5.44
C ARG A 85 5.42 -8.28 -4.16
N LEU A 86 5.98 -7.07 -4.23
CA LEU A 86 6.12 -6.18 -3.07
C LEU A 86 4.77 -5.74 -2.51
N LEU A 87 3.76 -5.55 -3.36
CA LEU A 87 2.39 -5.31 -2.89
C LEU A 87 1.81 -6.51 -2.15
N ARG A 88 2.01 -7.74 -2.65
CA ARG A 88 1.59 -8.98 -1.95
C ARG A 88 2.34 -9.20 -0.63
N LEU A 89 3.53 -8.62 -0.48
CA LEU A 89 4.27 -8.53 0.78
C LEU A 89 3.77 -7.41 1.72
N GLY A 90 2.67 -6.75 1.37
CA GLY A 90 2.05 -5.69 2.18
C GLY A 90 2.73 -4.33 2.11
N ARG A 91 3.67 -4.10 1.18
CA ARG A 91 4.29 -2.78 0.99
C ARG A 91 3.27 -1.80 0.44
N ARG A 92 3.34 -0.54 0.86
CA ARG A 92 2.43 0.50 0.35
C ARG A 92 2.79 0.85 -1.09
N SER A 93 1.81 1.07 -1.96
CA SER A 93 2.06 1.38 -3.38
C SER A 93 3.01 2.56 -3.60
N GLY A 94 2.99 3.55 -2.71
CA GLY A 94 3.92 4.68 -2.73
C GLY A 94 5.36 4.31 -2.32
N GLU A 95 5.55 3.35 -1.43
CA GLU A 95 6.86 2.79 -1.07
C GLU A 95 7.42 1.94 -2.21
N VAL A 96 6.58 1.07 -2.80
CA VAL A 96 6.94 0.24 -3.97
C VAL A 96 7.33 1.10 -5.17
N ALA A 97 6.57 2.17 -5.42
CA ALA A 97 6.91 3.10 -6.50
C ALA A 97 8.26 3.78 -6.26
N ARG A 98 8.58 4.12 -5.02
CA ARG A 98 9.90 4.69 -4.69
C ARG A 98 11.01 3.67 -4.91
N SER A 99 10.89 2.46 -4.36
CA SER A 99 11.96 1.45 -4.46
C SER A 99 12.26 1.01 -5.90
N LEU A 100 11.25 1.01 -6.78
CA LEU A 100 11.40 0.57 -8.18
C LEU A 100 11.64 1.72 -9.16
N GLY A 101 11.73 2.96 -8.68
CA GLY A 101 11.92 4.12 -9.54
C GLY A 101 10.72 4.40 -10.45
N LEU A 102 9.51 4.26 -9.94
CA LEU A 102 8.27 4.58 -10.62
C LEU A 102 7.79 6.00 -10.23
N PRO A 103 7.08 6.70 -11.12
CA PRO A 103 6.72 8.10 -10.91
C PRO A 103 5.69 8.33 -9.78
N ASN A 104 4.82 7.35 -9.51
CA ASN A 104 3.83 7.42 -8.44
C ASN A 104 3.28 6.03 -8.08
N GLY A 105 2.70 5.93 -6.87
CA GLY A 105 2.04 4.71 -6.39
C GLY A 105 0.70 4.39 -7.09
N SER A 106 0.08 5.35 -7.76
CA SER A 106 -1.17 5.13 -8.50
C SER A 106 -0.96 4.20 -9.71
N LEU A 107 0.21 4.25 -10.34
CA LEU A 107 0.60 3.31 -11.40
C LEU A 107 0.66 1.87 -10.88
N VAL A 108 1.28 1.67 -9.72
CA VAL A 108 1.39 0.38 -9.04
C VAL A 108 0.00 -0.15 -8.64
N GLY A 109 -0.88 0.73 -8.13
CA GLY A 109 -2.26 0.40 -7.84
C GLY A 109 -3.08 0.00 -9.08
N ARG A 110 -2.82 0.64 -10.23
CA ARG A 110 -3.44 0.26 -11.51
C ARG A 110 -3.02 -1.14 -11.92
N TRP A 111 -1.74 -1.49 -11.83
CA TRP A 111 -1.27 -2.84 -12.17
C TRP A 111 -1.90 -3.91 -11.29
N ALA A 112 -2.07 -3.65 -9.99
CA ALA A 112 -2.74 -4.57 -9.07
C ALA A 112 -4.23 -4.75 -9.42
N ARG A 113 -4.90 -3.69 -9.86
CA ARG A 113 -6.29 -3.77 -10.33
C ARG A 113 -6.39 -4.58 -11.62
N GLU A 114 -5.54 -4.32 -12.61
CA GLU A 114 -5.49 -5.11 -13.86
C GLU A 114 -5.22 -6.59 -13.59
N GLU A 115 -4.39 -6.91 -12.60
CA GLU A 115 -4.13 -8.29 -12.19
C GLU A 115 -5.37 -8.95 -11.57
N ARG A 116 -6.09 -8.24 -10.67
CA ARG A 116 -7.34 -8.73 -10.09
C ARG A 116 -8.44 -8.91 -11.14
N GLU A 117 -8.55 -7.97 -12.08
CA GLU A 117 -9.48 -8.07 -13.21
C GLU A 117 -9.11 -9.26 -14.09
N ARG A 118 -7.83 -9.49 -14.38
CA ARG A 118 -7.37 -10.67 -15.13
C ARG A 118 -7.64 -11.97 -14.38
N ALA A 119 -7.45 -12.00 -13.07
CA ALA A 119 -7.76 -13.16 -12.23
C ALA A 119 -9.27 -13.43 -12.15
N SER A 120 -10.10 -12.38 -12.08
CA SER A 120 -11.56 -12.49 -12.13
C SER A 120 -12.03 -13.03 -13.48
N MET A 121 -11.51 -12.49 -14.58
CA MET A 121 -11.84 -12.96 -15.94
C MET A 121 -11.38 -14.40 -16.18
N ALA A 122 -10.27 -14.82 -15.57
CA ALA A 122 -9.81 -16.21 -15.63
C ALA A 122 -10.69 -17.15 -14.78
N ALA A 123 -11.25 -16.67 -13.66
CA ALA A 123 -12.20 -17.41 -12.85
C ALA A 123 -13.57 -17.53 -13.55
N ASP A 124 -14.06 -16.46 -14.18
CA ASP A 124 -15.30 -16.46 -15.00
C ASP A 124 -15.15 -17.33 -16.26
N ALA A 125 -13.94 -17.44 -16.83
CA ALA A 125 -13.71 -18.33 -17.98
C ALA A 125 -13.68 -19.82 -17.60
N GLY A 126 -13.49 -20.15 -16.31
CA GLY A 126 -13.52 -21.52 -15.78
C GLY A 126 -14.91 -22.01 -15.35
N ASP A 127 -15.86 -21.10 -15.13
CA ASP A 127 -17.27 -21.41 -14.86
C ASP A 127 -18.05 -21.34 -16.17
N GLY A 128 -18.24 -22.50 -16.81
CA GLY A 128 -18.98 -22.66 -18.07
C GLY A 128 -20.50 -22.42 -17.94
N GLY A 129 -20.91 -21.37 -17.24
CA GLY A 129 -22.29 -20.93 -17.11
C GLY A 129 -22.54 -19.66 -17.94
N GLY A 130 -22.85 -19.83 -19.23
CA GLY A 130 -23.13 -18.72 -20.14
C GLY A 130 -24.21 -17.76 -19.61
N ARG A 131 -23.80 -16.59 -19.11
CA ARG A 131 -24.66 -15.40 -19.02
C ARG A 131 -24.07 -14.30 -19.89
N LYS A 132 -24.73 -14.07 -21.03
CA LYS A 132 -24.49 -12.91 -21.88
C LYS A 132 -24.62 -11.62 -21.08
N MET A 133 -23.58 -10.80 -21.09
CA MET A 133 -23.67 -9.39 -20.67
C MET A 133 -24.11 -8.52 -21.85
N PRO A 134 -25.09 -7.62 -21.67
CA PRO A 134 -25.48 -6.71 -22.73
C PRO A 134 -24.42 -5.61 -22.92
N ALA A 135 -24.08 -5.38 -24.18
CA ALA A 135 -23.21 -4.29 -24.61
C ALA A 135 -23.89 -2.94 -24.33
N GLY A 136 -23.34 -2.16 -23.38
CA GLY A 136 -23.84 -0.84 -23.00
C GLY A 136 -22.75 0.23 -23.00
N LYS A 137 -22.74 1.03 -24.07
CA LYS A 137 -21.95 2.24 -24.38
C LYS A 137 -21.03 2.82 -23.27
N ARG A 138 -19.75 2.89 -23.63
CA ARG A 138 -18.80 3.91 -23.16
C ARG A 138 -19.35 5.29 -23.53
N THR A 139 -19.67 6.12 -22.54
CA THR A 139 -19.87 7.56 -22.78
C THR A 139 -19.16 8.38 -21.72
N ARG A 140 -18.21 9.16 -22.21
CA ARG A 140 -17.47 10.21 -21.50
C ARG A 140 -18.45 11.35 -21.24
N ALA A 141 -18.73 11.68 -19.97
CA ALA A 141 -19.45 12.89 -19.61
C ALA A 141 -18.62 13.69 -18.59
N ARG A 142 -18.13 14.86 -19.05
CA ARG A 142 -17.73 15.97 -18.20
C ARG A 142 -18.99 16.73 -17.77
N ARG A 143 -19.05 17.14 -16.50
CA ARG A 143 -19.76 18.29 -15.87
C ARG A 143 -19.81 17.98 -14.37
N GLY A 144 -19.54 18.84 -13.40
CA GLY A 144 -19.16 20.26 -13.31
C GLY A 144 -18.77 20.53 -11.84
N GLY A 145 -18.11 21.66 -11.56
CA GLY A 145 -17.74 22.09 -10.19
C GLY A 145 -18.97 22.27 -9.29
N ALA A 146 -18.90 21.81 -8.03
CA ALA A 146 -18.57 22.58 -6.81
C ALA A 146 -19.86 23.14 -6.13
N PRO A 147 -19.98 23.20 -4.78
CA PRO A 147 -18.96 23.76 -3.90
C PRO A 147 -18.63 22.97 -2.63
N ALA A 148 -17.56 23.45 -2.00
CA ALA A 148 -17.08 23.10 -0.68
C ALA A 148 -18.11 23.38 0.41
N GLY A 149 -18.14 22.52 1.42
CA GLY A 149 -18.85 22.74 2.67
C GLY A 149 -18.84 21.49 3.55
N ALA A 150 -18.47 21.68 4.82
CA ALA A 150 -18.50 20.75 5.94
C ALA A 150 -17.37 19.71 6.02
N GLY A 151 -16.38 20.03 6.87
CA GLY A 151 -15.47 19.04 7.43
C GLY A 151 -16.26 17.95 8.16
N ALA A 152 -15.94 16.70 7.83
CA ALA A 152 -16.30 15.52 8.60
C ALA A 152 -15.01 14.74 8.88
N PRO A 153 -14.87 14.17 10.09
CA PRO A 153 -13.59 13.80 10.69
C PRO A 153 -12.91 12.63 9.96
N GLU A 154 -11.58 12.67 9.96
CA GLU A 154 -10.72 11.54 9.61
C GLU A 154 -11.16 10.27 10.36
N GLY A 155 -11.41 9.17 9.65
CA GLY A 155 -11.53 7.83 10.24
C GLY A 155 -12.78 7.01 9.93
N ALA A 156 -13.70 7.48 9.07
CA ALA A 156 -14.88 6.70 8.68
C ALA A 156 -14.69 5.99 7.32
N GLY A 157 -14.58 4.65 7.33
CA GLY A 157 -15.09 3.83 6.22
C GLY A 157 -14.13 2.96 5.41
N ALA A 158 -12.83 2.89 5.72
CA ALA A 158 -11.95 1.94 5.04
C ALA A 158 -11.98 0.56 5.74
N ALA A 159 -12.20 -0.51 4.95
CA ALA A 159 -11.92 -1.88 5.38
C ALA A 159 -10.45 -1.95 5.86
N PRO A 160 -10.12 -2.77 6.88
CA PRO A 160 -8.76 -2.86 7.37
C PRO A 160 -7.83 -3.20 6.21
N GLY A 161 -6.79 -2.37 6.04
CA GLY A 161 -5.72 -2.65 5.10
C GLY A 161 -5.01 -3.94 5.48
N GLU A 162 -4.21 -4.48 4.58
CA GLU A 162 -3.48 -5.74 4.82
C GLU A 162 -2.59 -5.66 6.08
N LEU A 163 -1.91 -4.54 6.29
CA LEU A 163 -1.13 -4.28 7.49
C LEU A 163 -1.98 -4.31 8.77
N ASP A 164 -3.21 -3.79 8.72
CA ASP A 164 -4.11 -3.77 9.86
C ASP A 164 -4.63 -5.17 10.20
N ARG A 165 -4.89 -5.99 9.18
CA ARG A 165 -5.27 -7.40 9.35
C ARG A 165 -4.13 -8.20 9.97
N LEU A 166 -2.91 -8.03 9.45
CA LEU A 166 -1.72 -8.70 9.98
C LEU A 166 -1.41 -8.25 11.41
N ARG A 167 -1.59 -6.97 11.74
CA ARG A 167 -1.45 -6.48 13.13
C ARG A 167 -2.47 -7.13 14.06
N LEU A 168 -3.73 -7.23 13.64
CA LEU A 168 -4.78 -7.88 14.41
C LEU A 168 -4.51 -9.39 14.58
N GLU A 169 -4.02 -10.06 13.55
CA GLU A 169 -3.65 -11.46 13.59
C GLU A 169 -2.46 -11.71 14.52
N VAL A 170 -1.37 -10.94 14.40
CA VAL A 170 -0.21 -11.05 15.30
C VAL A 170 -0.60 -10.79 16.75
N ALA A 171 -1.43 -9.78 17.02
CA ALA A 171 -1.92 -9.51 18.37
C ALA A 171 -2.79 -10.66 18.90
N THR A 172 -3.68 -11.22 18.07
CA THR A 172 -4.50 -12.39 18.42
C THR A 172 -3.63 -13.59 18.76
N LEU A 173 -2.63 -13.89 17.93
CA LEU A 173 -1.71 -15.01 18.16
C LEU A 173 -0.87 -14.81 19.43
N ARG A 174 -0.40 -13.59 19.69
CA ARG A 174 0.32 -13.26 20.94
C ARG A 174 -0.53 -13.48 22.17
N GLU A 175 -1.78 -13.03 22.16
CA GLU A 175 -2.72 -13.26 23.25
C GLU A 175 -3.07 -14.75 23.42
N MET A 176 -3.12 -15.52 22.33
CA MET A 176 -3.36 -16.95 22.38
C MET A 176 -2.12 -17.75 22.84
N LEU A 177 -0.90 -17.25 22.60
CA LEU A 177 0.31 -17.87 23.15
C LEU A 177 0.34 -17.83 24.69
N SER A 178 -0.33 -16.85 25.31
CA SER A 178 -0.50 -16.78 26.76
C SER A 178 -1.46 -17.85 27.31
N ASP A 179 -2.28 -18.50 26.47
CA ASP A 179 -3.12 -19.65 26.82
C ASP A 179 -2.82 -20.84 25.87
N PRO A 180 -1.87 -21.71 26.22
CA PRO A 180 -1.44 -22.83 25.37
C PRO A 180 -2.57 -23.78 24.95
N LYS A 181 -3.74 -23.74 25.61
CA LYS A 181 -4.92 -24.56 25.28
C LYS A 181 -5.89 -23.88 24.32
N ALA A 182 -5.55 -22.71 23.79
CA ALA A 182 -6.45 -21.91 22.96
C ALA A 182 -6.65 -22.48 21.54
N GLY A 183 -5.73 -23.30 21.02
CA GLY A 183 -5.88 -23.96 19.71
C GLY A 183 -5.97 -22.98 18.53
N ASP A 184 -6.88 -23.21 17.59
CA ASP A 184 -7.09 -22.39 16.38
C ASP A 184 -8.10 -21.24 16.65
N PRO A 185 -7.76 -19.96 16.34
CA PRO A 185 -8.66 -18.81 16.53
C PRO A 185 -10.04 -18.98 15.89
N ALA A 186 -10.12 -19.70 14.76
CA ALA A 186 -11.38 -19.95 14.06
C ALA A 186 -12.32 -20.87 14.85
N ARG A 187 -11.75 -21.80 15.63
CA ARG A 187 -12.45 -22.83 16.42
C ARG A 187 -12.84 -22.37 17.83
N LEU A 188 -12.48 -21.14 18.21
CA LEU A 188 -12.85 -20.58 19.52
C LEU A 188 -14.37 -20.44 19.67
N SER A 189 -14.87 -20.72 20.87
CA SER A 189 -16.27 -20.43 21.22
C SER A 189 -16.55 -18.93 21.15
N ASN A 190 -17.81 -18.55 20.92
CA ASN A 190 -18.21 -17.13 20.89
C ASN A 190 -17.87 -16.40 22.20
N ARG A 191 -17.89 -17.12 23.33
CA ARG A 191 -17.44 -16.60 24.63
C ARG A 191 -15.96 -16.25 24.61
N ARG A 192 -15.10 -17.18 24.16
CA ARG A 192 -13.65 -16.93 24.06
C ARG A 192 -13.32 -15.85 23.03
N LYS A 193 -14.03 -15.80 21.90
CA LYS A 193 -13.91 -14.73 20.90
C LYS A 193 -14.24 -13.35 21.49
N ALA A 194 -15.24 -13.27 22.37
CA ALA A 194 -15.59 -12.03 23.06
C ALA A 194 -14.55 -11.66 24.15
N GLU A 195 -14.08 -12.61 24.94
CA GLU A 195 -13.00 -12.39 25.93
C GLU A 195 -11.73 -11.85 25.26
N LEU A 196 -11.30 -12.52 24.19
CA LEU A 196 -10.13 -12.13 23.41
C LEU A 196 -10.34 -10.80 22.68
N GLY A 197 -11.54 -10.58 22.13
CA GLY A 197 -11.92 -9.31 21.52
C GLY A 197 -11.82 -8.13 22.51
N GLU A 198 -12.29 -8.27 23.74
CA GLU A 198 -12.17 -7.19 24.74
C GLU A 198 -10.72 -6.91 25.13
N ARG A 199 -9.85 -7.92 25.23
CA ARG A 199 -8.40 -7.72 25.43
C ARG A 199 -7.77 -6.99 24.25
N LEU A 200 -8.05 -7.41 23.03
CA LEU A 200 -7.58 -6.75 21.80
C LEU A 200 -8.02 -5.28 21.71
N ARG A 201 -9.22 -4.95 22.20
CA ARG A 201 -9.70 -3.56 22.28
C ARG A 201 -8.96 -2.76 23.34
N ARG A 202 -8.73 -3.36 24.51
CA ARG A 202 -8.10 -2.70 25.66
C ARG A 202 -6.61 -2.47 25.44
N ASP A 203 -5.89 -3.51 25.02
CA ASP A 203 -4.42 -3.53 25.06
C ASP A 203 -3.81 -3.04 23.74
N TYR A 204 -4.54 -3.21 22.62
CA TYR A 204 -4.05 -2.87 21.28
C TYR A 204 -4.91 -1.82 20.56
N GLY A 205 -6.02 -1.37 21.16
CA GLY A 205 -6.85 -0.29 20.62
C GLY A 205 -7.67 -0.66 19.37
N PHE A 206 -7.87 -1.95 19.07
CA PHE A 206 -8.56 -2.34 17.84
C PHE A 206 -10.05 -1.95 17.84
N PRO A 207 -10.60 -1.44 16.72
CA PRO A 207 -12.01 -1.09 16.64
C PRO A 207 -12.88 -2.35 16.59
N LEU A 208 -14.05 -2.30 17.24
CA LEU A 208 -14.98 -3.44 17.35
C LEU A 208 -15.32 -4.05 15.98
N ARG A 209 -15.53 -3.20 14.96
CA ARG A 209 -15.85 -3.66 13.61
C ARG A 209 -14.80 -4.63 13.06
N TRP A 210 -13.50 -4.40 13.31
CA TRP A 210 -12.43 -5.25 12.79
C TRP A 210 -12.39 -6.59 13.53
N ILE A 211 -12.63 -6.57 14.83
CA ILE A 211 -12.73 -7.78 15.66
C ILE A 211 -13.89 -8.66 15.21
N LEU A 212 -15.06 -8.08 14.95
CA LEU A 212 -16.22 -8.80 14.43
C LEU A 212 -15.94 -9.46 13.07
N THR A 213 -15.31 -8.71 12.15
CA THR A 213 -14.93 -9.22 10.84
C THR A 213 -13.89 -10.34 10.95
N TYR A 214 -12.87 -10.17 11.79
CA TYR A 214 -11.77 -11.13 11.95
C TYR A 214 -12.25 -12.46 12.57
N PHE A 215 -13.00 -12.39 13.68
CA PHE A 215 -13.54 -13.60 14.31
C PHE A 215 -14.77 -14.19 13.61
N ARG A 216 -15.25 -13.51 12.56
CA ARG A 216 -16.48 -13.84 11.82
C ARG A 216 -17.67 -14.06 12.75
N ILE A 217 -17.82 -13.17 13.73
CA ILE A 217 -18.90 -13.18 14.73
C ILE A 217 -19.81 -11.98 14.52
N SER A 218 -21.12 -12.18 14.65
CA SER A 218 -22.09 -11.08 14.58
C SER A 218 -21.96 -10.17 15.81
N LYS A 219 -22.32 -8.89 15.65
CA LYS A 219 -22.34 -7.93 16.76
C LYS A 219 -23.24 -8.39 17.91
N SER A 220 -24.40 -8.98 17.60
CA SER A 220 -25.33 -9.50 18.61
C SER A 220 -24.73 -10.65 19.42
N SER A 221 -24.09 -11.61 18.76
CA SER A 221 -23.42 -12.74 19.44
C SER A 221 -22.24 -12.28 20.28
N TYR A 222 -21.47 -11.30 19.79
CA TYR A 222 -20.38 -10.69 20.55
C TYR A 222 -20.88 -9.99 21.82
N GLU A 223 -21.89 -9.14 21.69
CA GLU A 223 -22.48 -8.41 22.82
C GLU A 223 -23.14 -9.33 23.85
N TYR A 224 -23.82 -10.38 23.39
CA TYR A 224 -24.39 -11.42 24.27
C TYR A 224 -23.29 -12.12 25.08
N ALA A 225 -22.23 -12.60 24.40
CA ALA A 225 -21.09 -13.22 25.04
C ALA A 225 -20.39 -12.25 26.01
N ARG A 226 -20.16 -10.99 25.60
CA ARG A 226 -19.55 -9.95 26.45
C ARG A 226 -20.34 -9.73 27.75
N ARG A 227 -21.67 -9.63 27.66
CA ARG A 227 -22.54 -9.49 28.83
C ARG A 227 -22.48 -10.70 29.75
N ALA A 228 -22.38 -11.91 29.19
CA ALA A 228 -22.21 -13.13 29.98
C ALA A 228 -20.86 -13.19 30.72
N LEU A 229 -19.82 -12.51 30.22
CA LEU A 229 -18.52 -12.38 30.90
C LEU A 229 -18.54 -11.38 32.05
N ALA A 230 -19.31 -10.30 31.91
CA ALA A 230 -19.44 -9.26 32.91
C ALA A 230 -20.30 -9.68 34.12
N ARG A 231 -21.07 -10.77 34.01
CA ARG A 231 -21.82 -11.32 35.14
C ARG A 231 -20.85 -12.04 36.09
N PRO A 232 -20.89 -11.75 37.40
CA PRO A 232 -20.12 -12.52 38.38
C PRO A 232 -20.52 -13.99 38.26
N ARG A 233 -19.54 -14.90 38.31
CA ARG A 233 -19.82 -16.34 38.41
C ARG A 233 -20.57 -16.54 39.73
N GLY A 234 -21.89 -16.74 39.65
CA GLY A 234 -22.68 -17.10 40.82
C GLY A 234 -22.06 -18.34 41.45
N GLY A 235 -21.64 -18.21 42.70
CA GLY A 235 -21.18 -19.33 43.51
C GLY A 235 -22.27 -20.39 43.59
N ARG A 236 -21.90 -21.62 43.27
CA ARG A 236 -22.42 -22.80 43.93
C ARG A 236 -21.36 -23.25 44.91
#